data_AF-A0A2A2GEW1-F1
#
_entry.id   AF-A0A2A2GEW1-F1
#
_cell.length_a   1.000
_cell.length_b   1.000
_cell.length_c   1.000
_cell.angle_alpha   90.00
_cell.angle_beta   90.00
_cell.angle_gamma   90.00
#
_symmetry.space_group_name_H-M   'P 1'
#
loop_
_entity.id
_entity.type
_entity.pdbx_description
1 polymer ?
#
loop_
_entity_poly.entity_id
_entity_poly.type
_entity_poly.pdbx_seq_one_letter_code
_entity_poly.pdbx_strand_id
1 'polypeptide(L)'
;MGAGVARKLFNNLIEAAAQSSVEDDDLPPRPVVVREMPRTGRIMSTSRLSDGLMDLQANTIRDLDPSSIVQTGLRDRIDVDSDGIRELAQSIREHGQHVPVLVRPLPDQIDRYEIVYGRRRLAAVRLIGGDMTIKAIVRGMRDEDAVIAQGHENNLRLDPSHIEKALFTAELRRKRFPNEIIMEALNVDRFAISKLVKIAEDIPHELIEMIGPAHEIGRRPWRDFGDLVISGKVDVIAVAEDALARLGHEASSSERFRYVHEALRRAIDAASRRNAAAQKLVHGPTRRLVGEKGPGPALEFRAGRKALSLSFRTSDNPEFGSWLERNIDTVVADLQERWMRESRRED
;
A
#
# COMPACT_ATOMS: atom_id res chain seq x y z
N MET A 1 7.82 40.04 9.64
CA MET A 1 6.62 40.63 8.99
C MET A 1 5.80 39.52 8.34
N GLY A 2 4.84 38.92 9.04
CA GLY A 2 4.10 37.78 8.48
C GLY A 2 2.80 37.38 9.20
N ALA A 3 2.24 38.25 10.05
CA ALA A 3 0.98 37.98 10.77
C ALA A 3 -0.14 39.00 10.47
N GLY A 4 0.09 39.97 9.57
CA GLY A 4 -0.83 41.07 9.29
C GLY A 4 -1.67 40.94 8.01
N VAL A 5 -1.39 39.94 7.15
CA VAL A 5 -2.02 39.85 5.81
C VAL A 5 -3.22 38.91 5.81
N ALA A 6 -3.22 37.84 6.62
CA ALA A 6 -4.34 36.90 6.69
C ALA A 6 -5.60 37.47 7.39
N ARG A 7 -5.46 38.46 8.28
CA ARG A 7 -6.59 39.13 8.94
C ARG A 7 -7.32 40.14 8.05
N LYS A 8 -6.67 40.68 7.01
CA LYS A 8 -7.29 41.64 6.08
C LYS A 8 -8.16 40.99 5.01
N LEU A 9 -7.93 39.71 4.68
CA LEU A 9 -8.73 39.00 3.68
C LEU A 9 -10.06 38.46 4.24
N PHE A 10 -10.15 38.24 5.56
CA PHE A 10 -11.37 37.72 6.19
C PHE A 10 -12.39 38.82 6.55
N ASN A 11 -11.94 40.05 6.84
CA ASN A 11 -12.86 41.17 7.16
C ASN A 11 -13.55 41.76 5.92
N ASN A 12 -12.88 41.78 4.75
CA ASN A 12 -13.47 42.33 3.53
C ASN A 12 -14.59 41.46 2.92
N LEU A 13 -14.72 40.19 3.34
CA LEU A 13 -15.77 39.30 2.85
C LEU A 13 -17.09 39.44 3.64
N ILE A 14 -17.02 39.96 4.87
CA ILE A 14 -18.19 40.12 5.75
C ILE A 14 -18.87 41.49 5.53
N GLU A 15 -18.11 42.54 5.19
CA GLU A 15 -18.70 43.85 4.87
C GLU A 15 -19.41 43.88 3.50
N ALA A 16 -19.02 43.03 2.55
CA ALA A 16 -19.66 42.94 1.23
C ALA A 16 -21.04 42.25 1.24
N ALA A 17 -21.37 41.51 2.32
CA ALA A 17 -22.66 40.84 2.49
C ALA A 17 -23.67 41.67 3.32
N ALA A 18 -23.24 42.80 3.90
CA ALA A 18 -24.06 43.61 4.81
C ALA A 18 -24.53 44.95 4.22
N GLN A 19 -24.27 45.23 2.93
CA GLN A 19 -24.61 46.52 2.30
C GLN A 19 -25.55 46.42 1.08
N SER A 20 -26.24 45.30 0.87
CA SER A 20 -27.28 45.21 -0.17
C SER A 20 -28.66 44.94 0.43
N SER A 21 -29.20 45.92 1.16
CA SER A 21 -30.61 45.92 1.56
C SER A 21 -31.09 47.34 1.86
N VAL A 22 -31.47 48.09 0.81
CA VAL A 22 -32.48 49.15 0.90
C VAL A 22 -33.21 49.25 -0.46
N GLU A 23 -34.54 49.07 -0.36
CA GLU A 23 -35.65 49.58 -1.20
C GLU A 23 -35.71 49.27 -2.70
N ASP A 24 -36.70 48.44 -3.07
CA ASP A 24 -37.60 48.75 -4.19
C ASP A 24 -39.02 48.31 -3.78
N ASP A 25 -39.88 49.30 -3.57
CA ASP A 25 -41.31 49.16 -3.32
C ASP A 25 -42.02 49.18 -4.69
N ASP A 26 -43.17 48.50 -4.80
CA ASP A 26 -44.10 48.51 -5.96
C ASP A 26 -44.04 47.34 -6.98
N LEU A 27 -44.31 46.12 -6.51
CA LEU A 27 -44.82 45.03 -7.36
C LEU A 27 -46.08 44.39 -6.74
N PRO A 28 -47.15 44.15 -7.54
CA PRO A 28 -48.41 43.62 -7.00
C PRO A 28 -48.27 42.17 -6.50
N PRO A 29 -49.00 41.78 -5.44
CA PRO A 29 -48.78 40.50 -4.77
C PRO A 29 -49.20 39.33 -5.66
N ARG A 30 -48.30 38.34 -5.79
CA ARG A 30 -48.63 37.01 -6.37
C ARG A 30 -49.45 36.19 -5.36
N PRO A 31 -50.40 35.35 -5.81
CA PRO A 31 -51.28 34.61 -4.92
C PRO A 31 -50.50 33.59 -4.09
N VAL A 32 -50.69 33.65 -2.77
CA VAL A 32 -50.16 32.68 -1.80
C VAL A 32 -50.98 31.40 -1.93
N VAL A 33 -50.37 30.31 -2.42
CA VAL A 33 -50.95 28.98 -2.31
C VAL A 33 -50.74 28.48 -0.88
N VAL A 34 -51.75 28.71 -0.03
CA VAL A 34 -51.81 28.11 1.30
C VAL A 34 -52.09 26.62 1.12
N ARG A 35 -51.07 25.78 1.34
CA ARG A 35 -51.28 24.34 1.45
C ARG A 35 -51.83 24.05 2.84
N GLU A 36 -53.14 23.84 2.94
CA GLU A 36 -53.80 23.42 4.18
C GLU A 36 -53.16 22.14 4.73
N MET A 37 -52.73 22.20 5.99
CA MET A 37 -52.41 21.00 6.75
C MET A 37 -53.73 20.35 7.19
N PRO A 38 -53.95 19.05 6.94
CA PRO A 38 -55.12 18.39 7.46
C PRO A 38 -55.00 18.31 8.99
N ARG A 39 -55.88 19.05 9.68
CA ARG A 39 -56.17 18.85 11.10
C ARG A 39 -56.91 17.53 11.23
N THR A 40 -56.20 16.48 11.61
CA THR A 40 -56.80 15.28 12.20
C THR A 40 -55.83 14.72 13.22
N GLY A 41 -56.28 14.67 14.47
CA GLY A 41 -55.56 14.01 15.56
C GLY A 41 -55.25 12.58 15.16
N ARG A 42 -53.97 12.31 14.93
CA ARG A 42 -53.47 10.98 14.61
C ARG A 42 -52.36 10.71 15.61
N ILE A 43 -52.63 9.77 16.52
CA ILE A 43 -51.67 9.22 17.46
C ILE A 43 -50.38 8.94 16.69
N MET A 44 -49.26 9.54 17.11
CA MET A 44 -47.95 9.25 16.54
C MET A 44 -47.73 7.74 16.64
N SER A 45 -47.50 7.09 15.50
CA SER A 45 -47.20 5.65 15.50
C SER A 45 -45.97 5.41 16.38
N THR A 46 -46.07 4.45 17.29
CA THR A 46 -44.98 4.03 18.20
C THR A 46 -43.65 3.79 17.48
N SER A 47 -43.68 3.35 16.22
CA SER A 47 -42.48 3.15 15.40
C SER A 47 -41.68 4.43 15.14
N ARG A 48 -42.32 5.56 14.80
CA ARG A 48 -41.59 6.83 14.52
C ARG A 48 -41.06 7.50 15.78
N LEU A 49 -41.75 7.31 16.90
CA LEU A 49 -41.26 7.73 18.21
C LEU A 49 -40.08 6.85 18.64
N SER A 50 -40.14 5.55 18.34
CA SER A 50 -39.02 4.62 18.58
C SER A 50 -37.81 4.96 17.72
N ASP A 51 -37.99 5.19 16.41
CA ASP A 51 -36.90 5.58 15.52
C ASP A 51 -36.28 6.92 15.94
N GLY A 52 -37.11 7.91 16.30
CA GLY A 52 -36.64 9.20 16.82
C GLY A 52 -35.97 9.13 18.20
N LEU A 53 -36.44 8.25 19.10
CA LEU A 53 -35.74 7.98 20.37
C LEU A 53 -34.43 7.23 20.14
N MET A 54 -34.39 6.29 19.20
CA MET A 54 -33.17 5.55 18.85
C MET A 54 -32.13 6.49 18.23
N ASP A 55 -32.53 7.45 17.40
CA ASP A 55 -31.64 8.48 16.87
C ASP A 55 -31.12 9.45 17.95
N LEU A 56 -31.95 9.81 18.94
CA LEU A 56 -31.51 10.61 20.09
C LEU A 56 -30.56 9.83 21.02
N GLN A 57 -30.79 8.54 21.20
CA GLN A 57 -29.90 7.64 21.95
C GLN A 57 -28.60 7.33 21.20
N ALA A 58 -28.62 7.31 19.86
CA ALA A 58 -27.48 7.01 19.00
C ALA A 58 -26.33 8.04 19.05
N ASN A 59 -26.56 9.20 19.68
CA ASN A 59 -25.54 10.22 19.98
C ASN A 59 -25.31 10.43 21.48
N THR A 60 -25.92 9.61 22.35
CA THR A 60 -25.71 9.73 23.80
C THR A 60 -24.35 9.14 24.19
N ILE A 61 -23.52 9.96 24.83
CA ILE A 61 -22.24 9.51 25.39
C ILE A 61 -22.53 8.69 26.65
N ARG A 62 -22.00 7.46 26.69
CA ARG A 62 -22.08 6.54 27.82
C ARG A 62 -20.68 6.29 28.36
N ASP A 63 -20.56 6.18 29.68
CA ASP A 63 -19.36 5.66 30.32
C ASP A 63 -19.44 4.13 30.33
N LEU A 64 -18.50 3.47 29.67
CA LEU A 64 -18.43 2.01 29.56
C LEU A 64 -17.22 1.45 30.31
N ASP A 65 -17.31 0.19 30.72
CA ASP A 65 -16.13 -0.56 31.16
C ASP A 65 -15.22 -0.82 29.94
N PRO A 66 -13.94 -0.41 29.94
CA PRO A 66 -13.00 -0.70 28.86
C PRO A 66 -12.84 -2.20 28.55
N SER A 67 -13.12 -3.09 29.50
CA SER A 67 -13.07 -4.54 29.32
C SER A 67 -14.22 -5.08 28.46
N SER A 68 -15.37 -4.38 28.46
CA SER A 68 -16.55 -4.74 27.68
C SER A 68 -16.38 -4.53 26.17
N ILE A 69 -15.42 -3.70 25.77
CA ILE A 69 -15.17 -3.31 24.37
C ILE A 69 -14.14 -4.26 23.73
N VAL A 70 -14.53 -5.04 22.74
CA VAL A 70 -13.60 -5.84 21.97
C VAL A 70 -12.92 -5.00 20.87
N GLN A 71 -11.67 -5.35 20.59
CA GLN A 71 -10.90 -4.78 19.48
C GLN A 71 -10.91 -5.69 18.25
N THR A 72 -12.02 -6.40 18.03
CA THR A 72 -12.25 -7.08 16.75
C THR A 72 -12.40 -6.00 15.67
N GLY A 73 -12.01 -6.31 14.43
CA GLY A 73 -12.05 -5.35 13.32
C GLY A 73 -10.68 -4.95 12.78
N LEU A 74 -10.68 -4.12 11.73
CA LEU A 74 -9.49 -3.74 10.99
C LEU A 74 -8.58 -2.84 11.81
N ARG A 75 -7.27 -3.14 11.77
CA ARG A 75 -6.26 -2.18 12.22
C ARG A 75 -6.18 -1.07 11.18
N ASP A 76 -6.35 0.16 11.62
CA ASP A 76 -6.35 1.34 10.76
C ASP A 76 -5.00 2.07 10.72
N ARG A 77 -4.06 1.69 11.59
CA ARG A 77 -2.70 2.23 11.61
C ARG A 77 -1.67 1.13 11.82
N ILE A 78 -0.49 1.35 11.26
CA ILE A 78 0.70 0.57 11.61
C ILE A 78 1.22 1.14 12.93
N ASP A 79 1.22 0.32 13.99
CA ASP A 79 1.61 0.74 15.33
C ASP A 79 3.13 1.01 15.37
N VAL A 80 3.51 2.29 15.35
CA VAL A 80 4.91 2.72 15.56
C VAL A 80 5.08 3.38 16.93
N ASP A 81 4.01 3.52 17.73
CA ASP A 81 3.96 4.56 18.76
C ASP A 81 3.35 4.09 20.08
N SER A 82 4.10 3.26 20.81
CA SER A 82 3.85 2.98 22.22
C SER A 82 4.00 4.23 23.10
N ASP A 83 4.78 5.21 22.67
CA ASP A 83 5.08 6.42 23.44
C ASP A 83 3.92 7.40 23.43
N GLY A 84 3.29 7.66 22.29
CA GLY A 84 2.11 8.50 22.20
C GLY A 84 0.86 7.91 22.85
N ILE A 85 0.81 6.58 23.11
CA ILE A 85 -0.25 6.00 23.96
C ILE A 85 -0.01 6.36 25.43
N ARG A 86 1.24 6.34 25.90
CA ARG A 86 1.60 6.74 27.28
C ARG A 86 1.33 8.22 27.52
N GLU A 87 1.70 9.08 26.58
CA GLU A 87 1.39 10.52 26.65
C GLU A 87 -0.12 10.76 26.66
N LEU A 88 -0.87 10.07 25.79
CA LEU A 88 -2.34 10.17 25.77
C LEU A 88 -2.96 9.67 27.09
N ALA A 89 -2.43 8.59 27.65
CA ALA A 89 -2.87 8.07 28.94
C ALA A 89 -2.61 9.09 30.07
N GLN A 90 -1.46 9.77 30.06
CA GLN A 90 -1.16 10.82 31.03
C GLN A 90 -2.10 12.03 30.86
N SER A 91 -2.31 12.48 29.63
CA SER A 91 -3.25 13.57 29.33
C SER A 91 -4.68 13.25 29.78
N ILE A 92 -5.16 12.02 29.52
CA ILE A 92 -6.49 11.55 29.96
C ILE A 92 -6.58 11.47 31.48
N ARG A 93 -5.49 11.08 32.18
CA ARG A 93 -5.46 11.04 33.64
C ARG A 93 -5.57 12.45 34.25
N GLU A 94 -4.91 13.43 33.65
CA GLU A 94 -4.86 14.82 34.14
C GLU A 94 -6.13 15.62 33.79
N HIS A 95 -6.65 15.47 32.57
CA HIS A 95 -7.70 16.33 32.02
C HIS A 95 -9.02 15.59 31.73
N GLY A 96 -9.03 14.27 31.89
CA GLY A 96 -10.15 13.42 31.52
C GLY A 96 -10.23 13.14 30.01
N GLN A 97 -11.21 12.32 29.63
CA GLN A 97 -11.48 12.02 28.22
C GLN A 97 -12.43 13.06 27.61
N HIS A 98 -11.94 13.92 26.73
CA HIS A 98 -12.78 14.91 26.04
C HIS A 98 -13.51 14.37 24.81
N VAL A 99 -12.85 13.50 24.03
CA VAL A 99 -13.40 12.96 22.78
C VAL A 99 -13.84 11.51 23.00
N PRO A 100 -15.13 11.17 22.80
CA PRO A 100 -15.61 9.80 22.96
C PRO A 100 -15.02 8.86 21.90
N VAL A 101 -15.09 7.56 22.15
CA VAL A 101 -14.91 6.53 21.10
C VAL A 101 -16.27 6.20 20.47
N LEU A 102 -16.28 5.66 19.26
CA LEU A 102 -17.50 5.09 18.69
C LEU A 102 -17.44 3.59 18.79
N VAL A 103 -18.49 3.01 19.35
CA VAL A 103 -18.64 1.57 19.46
C VAL A 103 -20.00 1.16 18.93
N ARG A 104 -20.10 -0.10 18.48
CA ARG A 104 -21.35 -0.73 18.13
C ARG A 104 -21.61 -1.94 19.03
N PRO A 105 -22.86 -2.25 19.38
CA PRO A 105 -23.18 -3.49 20.09
C PRO A 105 -22.75 -4.71 19.28
N LEU A 106 -22.23 -5.73 19.95
CA LEU A 106 -22.00 -7.03 19.32
C LEU A 106 -23.33 -7.79 19.17
N PRO A 107 -23.59 -8.44 18.02
CA PRO A 107 -24.72 -9.33 17.89
C PRO A 107 -24.69 -10.40 18.98
N ASP A 108 -25.87 -10.68 19.56
CA ASP A 108 -26.09 -11.75 20.54
C ASP A 108 -25.27 -11.66 21.85
N GLN A 109 -24.67 -10.50 22.15
CA GLN A 109 -23.95 -10.26 23.41
C GLN A 109 -24.42 -8.98 24.09
N ILE A 110 -25.03 -9.14 25.26
CA ILE A 110 -25.49 -8.02 26.10
C ILE A 110 -24.27 -7.33 26.71
N ASP A 111 -24.28 -5.99 26.70
CA ASP A 111 -23.21 -5.14 27.25
C ASP A 111 -21.81 -5.46 26.72
N ARG A 112 -21.73 -5.95 25.48
CA ARG A 112 -20.47 -6.14 24.76
C ARG A 112 -20.50 -5.32 23.50
N TYR A 113 -19.39 -4.64 23.25
CA TYR A 113 -19.29 -3.66 22.18
C TYR A 113 -18.05 -3.92 21.34
N GLU A 114 -18.14 -3.67 20.04
CA GLU A 114 -17.00 -3.62 19.14
C GLU A 114 -16.61 -2.17 18.90
N ILE A 115 -15.30 -1.88 18.94
CA ILE A 115 -14.80 -0.55 18.63
C ILE A 115 -14.83 -0.29 17.12
N VAL A 116 -15.48 0.80 16.73
CA VAL A 116 -15.51 1.29 15.34
C VAL A 116 -14.33 2.22 15.11
N TYR A 117 -14.12 3.22 15.96
CA TYR A 117 -12.93 4.07 15.94
C TYR A 117 -12.47 4.49 17.35
N GLY A 118 -11.22 4.97 17.45
CA GLY A 118 -10.64 5.43 18.71
C GLY A 118 -9.83 4.37 19.45
N ARG A 119 -9.26 3.40 18.74
CA ARG A 119 -8.45 2.29 19.29
C ARG A 119 -7.32 2.76 20.21
N ARG A 120 -6.55 3.78 19.82
CA ARG A 120 -5.50 4.39 20.65
C ARG A 120 -6.02 4.92 22.00
N ARG A 121 -7.24 5.45 22.02
CA ARG A 121 -7.88 5.98 23.23
C ARG A 121 -8.33 4.85 24.15
N LEU A 122 -8.91 3.79 23.58
CA LEU A 122 -9.20 2.57 24.34
C LEU A 122 -7.94 1.95 24.94
N ALA A 123 -6.84 1.90 24.17
CA ALA A 123 -5.55 1.43 24.67
C ALA A 123 -5.01 2.32 25.81
N ALA A 124 -5.06 3.64 25.66
CA ALA A 124 -4.65 4.58 26.71
C ALA A 124 -5.48 4.44 27.99
N VAL A 125 -6.81 4.35 27.89
CA VAL A 125 -7.69 4.14 29.06
C VAL A 125 -7.41 2.80 29.75
N ARG A 126 -7.21 1.72 28.98
CA ARG A 126 -6.80 0.41 29.53
C ARG A 126 -5.44 0.46 30.23
N LEU A 127 -4.51 1.26 29.70
CA LEU A 127 -3.19 1.44 30.31
C LEU A 127 -3.26 2.20 31.64
N ILE A 128 -4.23 3.12 31.80
CA ILE A 128 -4.45 3.82 33.08
C ILE A 128 -4.90 2.83 34.17
N GLY A 129 -5.80 1.90 33.82
CA GLY A 129 -6.34 0.88 34.74
C GLY A 129 -7.26 1.45 35.83
N GLY A 130 -7.55 0.62 36.84
CA GLY A 130 -8.43 0.96 37.96
C GLY A 130 -9.91 1.10 37.56
N ASP A 131 -10.62 2.03 38.21
CA ASP A 131 -12.06 2.29 37.98
C ASP A 131 -12.32 3.25 36.81
N MET A 132 -11.32 3.48 35.96
CA MET A 132 -11.44 4.41 34.84
C MET A 132 -12.40 3.86 33.78
N THR A 133 -13.47 4.60 33.51
CA THR A 133 -14.42 4.29 32.44
C THR A 133 -14.00 4.97 31.14
N ILE A 134 -14.48 4.44 30.01
CA ILE A 134 -14.28 5.04 28.69
C ILE A 134 -15.57 5.69 28.19
N LYS A 135 -15.48 6.96 27.80
CA LYS A 135 -16.60 7.68 27.16
C LYS A 135 -16.78 7.16 25.75
N ALA A 136 -17.96 6.62 25.46
CA ALA A 136 -18.29 6.02 24.18
C ALA A 136 -19.66 6.48 23.68
N ILE A 137 -19.76 6.72 22.37
CA ILE A 137 -21.03 6.81 21.67
C ILE A 137 -21.37 5.38 21.23
N VAL A 138 -22.53 4.88 21.66
CA VAL A 138 -23.02 3.55 21.28
C VAL A 138 -24.03 3.71 20.15
N ARG A 139 -23.73 3.14 18.98
CA ARG A 139 -24.62 3.21 17.82
C ARG A 139 -24.80 1.84 17.18
N GLY A 140 -26.04 1.44 16.95
CA GLY A 140 -26.35 0.26 16.15
C GLY A 140 -26.02 0.53 14.68
N MET A 141 -25.18 -0.31 14.08
CA MET A 141 -24.79 -0.19 12.67
C MET A 141 -24.32 -1.52 12.10
N ARG A 142 -24.49 -1.70 10.79
CA ARG A 142 -24.04 -2.89 10.08
C ARG A 142 -22.53 -2.84 9.85
N ASP A 143 -21.97 -3.95 9.38
CA ASP A 143 -20.54 -4.09 9.10
C ASP A 143 -20.04 -3.06 8.08
N GLU A 144 -20.83 -2.80 7.04
CA GLU A 144 -20.48 -1.84 5.99
C GLU A 144 -20.45 -0.40 6.55
N ASP A 145 -21.48 -0.05 7.31
CA ASP A 145 -21.63 1.27 7.90
C ASP A 145 -20.51 1.54 8.92
N ALA A 146 -20.07 0.51 9.66
CA ALA A 146 -18.94 0.59 10.58
C ALA A 146 -17.62 0.84 9.84
N VAL A 147 -17.37 0.15 8.73
CA VAL A 147 -16.17 0.36 7.89
C VAL A 147 -16.13 1.78 7.34
N ILE A 148 -17.26 2.28 6.83
CA ILE A 148 -17.40 3.65 6.33
C ILE A 148 -17.12 4.66 7.45
N ALA A 149 -17.76 4.50 8.61
CA ALA A 149 -17.55 5.38 9.76
C ALA A 149 -16.09 5.40 10.24
N GLN A 150 -15.43 4.23 10.27
CA GLN A 150 -14.00 4.14 10.60
C GLN A 150 -13.14 4.87 9.57
N GLY A 151 -13.42 4.69 8.27
CA GLY A 151 -12.71 5.36 7.18
C GLY A 151 -12.82 6.88 7.24
N HIS A 152 -14.03 7.41 7.46
CA HIS A 152 -14.25 8.85 7.60
C HIS A 152 -13.49 9.48 8.78
N GLU A 153 -13.54 8.86 9.97
CA GLU A 153 -12.80 9.38 11.14
C GLU A 153 -11.29 9.42 10.89
N ASN A 154 -10.76 8.42 10.18
CA ASN A 154 -9.34 8.36 9.86
C ASN A 154 -8.93 9.48 8.88
N ASN A 155 -9.73 9.71 7.84
CA ASN A 155 -9.47 10.78 6.86
C ASN A 155 -9.51 12.19 7.49
N LEU A 156 -10.24 12.38 8.61
CA LEU A 156 -10.36 13.67 9.30
C LEU A 156 -9.16 14.04 10.18
N ARG A 157 -8.35 13.07 10.62
CA ARG A 157 -7.22 13.32 11.55
C ARG A 157 -5.88 13.55 10.83
N LEU A 158 -5.63 12.76 9.79
CA LEU A 158 -4.47 12.80 8.89
C LEU A 158 -4.73 11.73 7.83
N ASP A 159 -4.64 12.08 6.54
CA ASP A 159 -4.87 11.12 5.45
C ASP A 159 -3.99 9.88 5.65
N PRO A 160 -4.56 8.65 5.68
CA PRO A 160 -3.76 7.45 5.87
C PRO A 160 -2.68 7.34 4.79
N SER A 161 -1.51 6.84 5.18
CA SER A 161 -0.41 6.63 4.24
C SER A 161 -0.81 5.66 3.12
N HIS A 162 -0.07 5.68 2.02
CA HIS A 162 -0.40 4.82 0.88
C HIS A 162 -0.38 3.33 1.23
N ILE A 163 0.55 2.92 2.09
CA ILE A 163 0.67 1.53 2.54
C ILE A 163 -0.44 1.15 3.54
N GLU A 164 -0.87 2.06 4.41
CA GLU A 164 -2.03 1.84 5.29
C GLU A 164 -3.31 1.67 4.47
N LYS A 165 -3.53 2.52 3.46
CA LYS A 165 -4.63 2.35 2.49
C LYS A 165 -4.56 0.99 1.80
N ALA A 166 -3.37 0.53 1.43
CA ALA A 166 -3.16 -0.77 0.79
C ALA A 166 -3.54 -1.94 1.71
N LEU A 167 -3.03 -1.95 2.94
CA LEU A 167 -3.33 -2.97 3.95
C LEU A 167 -4.83 -3.02 4.27
N PHE A 168 -5.44 -1.86 4.50
CA PHE A 168 -6.87 -1.75 4.80
C PHE A 168 -7.73 -2.27 3.64
N THR A 169 -7.41 -1.89 2.41
CA THR A 169 -8.10 -2.39 1.20
C THR A 169 -8.00 -3.90 1.07
N ALA A 170 -6.81 -4.48 1.27
CA ALA A 170 -6.58 -5.91 1.18
C ALA A 170 -7.34 -6.69 2.26
N GLU A 171 -7.36 -6.18 3.49
CA GLU A 171 -8.11 -6.81 4.59
C GLU A 171 -9.63 -6.74 4.35
N LEU A 172 -10.17 -5.60 3.88
CA LEU A 172 -11.60 -5.48 3.54
C LEU A 172 -11.99 -6.45 2.42
N ARG A 173 -11.16 -6.57 1.39
CA ARG A 173 -11.37 -7.51 0.29
C ARG A 173 -11.34 -8.96 0.78
N ARG A 174 -10.43 -9.30 1.70
CA ARG A 174 -10.38 -10.62 2.35
C ARG A 174 -11.65 -10.93 3.15
N LYS A 175 -12.21 -9.92 3.82
CA LYS A 175 -13.51 -10.00 4.52
C LYS A 175 -14.73 -9.93 3.59
N ARG A 176 -14.51 -9.88 2.26
CA ARG A 176 -15.55 -9.86 1.21
C ARG A 176 -16.46 -8.63 1.23
N PHE A 177 -15.96 -7.49 1.72
CA PHE A 177 -16.69 -6.23 1.55
C PHE A 177 -16.79 -5.83 0.07
N PRO A 178 -17.90 -5.18 -0.35
CA PRO A 178 -18.04 -4.66 -1.71
C PRO A 178 -17.02 -3.57 -2.00
N ASN A 179 -16.57 -3.47 -3.25
CA ASN A 179 -15.64 -2.43 -3.69
C ASN A 179 -16.20 -1.02 -3.45
N GLU A 180 -17.50 -0.85 -3.58
CA GLU A 180 -18.21 0.42 -3.34
C GLU A 180 -18.02 0.91 -1.90
N ILE A 181 -18.11 0.00 -0.91
CA ILE A 181 -17.90 0.31 0.52
C ILE A 181 -16.43 0.67 0.78
N ILE A 182 -15.50 -0.05 0.15
CA ILE A 182 -14.07 0.22 0.28
C ILE A 182 -13.72 1.60 -0.30
N MET A 183 -14.28 1.93 -1.47
CA MET A 183 -14.09 3.23 -2.12
C MET A 183 -14.62 4.39 -1.27
N GLU A 184 -15.81 4.22 -0.69
CA GLU A 184 -16.43 5.20 0.18
C GLU A 184 -15.60 5.42 1.45
N ALA A 185 -15.22 4.33 2.15
CA ALA A 185 -14.45 4.41 3.37
C ALA A 185 -13.08 5.09 3.17
N LEU A 186 -12.40 4.81 2.05
CA LEU A 186 -11.06 5.35 1.77
C LEU A 186 -11.07 6.64 0.95
N ASN A 187 -12.23 7.08 0.46
CA ASN A 187 -12.36 8.19 -0.49
C ASN A 187 -11.45 8.00 -1.74
N VAL A 188 -11.52 6.83 -2.38
CA VAL A 188 -10.70 6.47 -3.55
C VAL A 188 -11.54 6.04 -4.75
N ASP A 189 -10.97 6.17 -5.96
CA ASP A 189 -11.61 5.73 -7.19
C ASP A 189 -11.54 4.19 -7.40
N ARG A 190 -12.36 3.69 -8.34
CA ARG A 190 -12.44 2.25 -8.69
C ARG A 190 -11.11 1.68 -9.21
N PHE A 191 -10.26 2.50 -9.82
CA PHE A 191 -8.96 2.08 -10.35
C PHE A 191 -7.86 2.04 -9.27
N ALA A 192 -8.11 2.56 -8.07
CA ALA A 192 -7.18 2.53 -6.95
C ALA A 192 -7.18 1.17 -6.26
N ILE A 193 -8.33 0.50 -6.13
CA ILE A 193 -8.49 -0.74 -5.35
C ILE A 193 -7.50 -1.80 -5.78
N SER A 194 -7.50 -2.20 -7.06
CA SER A 194 -6.62 -3.27 -7.54
C SER A 194 -5.13 -2.95 -7.38
N LYS A 195 -4.76 -1.66 -7.45
CA LYS A 195 -3.38 -1.20 -7.26
C LYS A 195 -2.95 -1.28 -5.80
N LEU A 196 -3.84 -0.85 -4.90
CA LEU A 196 -3.66 -0.92 -3.46
C LEU A 196 -3.53 -2.37 -2.98
N VAL A 197 -4.44 -3.23 -3.41
CA VAL A 197 -4.38 -4.66 -3.04
C VAL A 197 -3.07 -5.29 -3.54
N LYS A 198 -2.67 -4.99 -4.77
CA LYS A 198 -1.42 -5.53 -5.31
C LYS A 198 -0.19 -5.10 -4.52
N ILE A 199 -0.15 -3.88 -3.98
CA ILE A 199 0.95 -3.43 -3.11
C ILE A 199 0.97 -4.25 -1.81
N ALA A 200 -0.19 -4.46 -1.18
CA ALA A 200 -0.29 -5.23 0.06
C ALA A 200 -0.01 -6.74 -0.12
N GLU A 201 -0.32 -7.31 -1.28
CA GLU A 201 -0.04 -8.72 -1.60
C GLU A 201 1.43 -8.96 -1.95
N ASP A 202 2.07 -8.00 -2.62
CA ASP A 202 3.43 -8.17 -3.15
C ASP A 202 4.52 -7.91 -2.09
N ILE A 203 4.20 -7.27 -0.96
CA ILE A 203 5.15 -6.89 0.09
C ILE A 203 4.82 -7.64 1.39
N PRO A 204 5.76 -8.42 1.96
CA PRO A 204 5.58 -9.09 3.24
C PRO A 204 5.18 -8.12 4.35
N HIS A 205 4.25 -8.55 5.20
CA HIS A 205 3.74 -7.74 6.31
C HIS A 205 4.86 -7.30 7.27
N GLU A 206 5.77 -8.22 7.60
CA GLU A 206 6.95 -7.96 8.43
C GLU A 206 7.79 -6.79 7.90
N LEU A 207 8.02 -6.73 6.58
CA LEU A 207 8.78 -5.66 5.95
C LEU A 207 8.05 -4.31 6.02
N ILE A 208 6.72 -4.33 5.93
CA ILE A 208 5.89 -3.13 6.10
C ILE A 208 5.97 -2.63 7.55
N GLU A 209 5.92 -3.52 8.54
CA GLU A 209 6.04 -3.16 9.96
C GLU A 209 7.43 -2.57 10.28
N MET A 210 8.50 -3.16 9.75
CA MET A 210 9.88 -2.64 9.90
C MET A 210 10.02 -1.21 9.35
N ILE A 211 9.37 -0.90 8.23
CA ILE A 211 9.42 0.44 7.60
C ILE A 211 8.47 1.41 8.32
N GLY A 212 7.24 0.99 8.59
CA GLY A 212 6.15 1.82 9.10
C GLY A 212 5.35 2.56 8.01
N PRO A 213 4.51 3.55 8.39
CA PRO A 213 3.55 4.20 7.49
C PRO A 213 4.17 4.92 6.28
N ALA A 214 5.33 5.58 6.46
CA ALA A 214 6.01 6.33 5.42
C ALA A 214 5.08 7.31 4.67
N HIS A 215 4.44 8.25 5.41
CA HIS A 215 3.40 9.15 4.89
C HIS A 215 3.80 9.96 3.65
N GLU A 216 5.10 10.23 3.45
CA GLU A 216 5.61 10.97 2.28
C GLU A 216 5.73 10.09 1.03
N ILE A 217 5.58 8.78 1.17
CA ILE A 217 5.84 7.81 0.12
C ILE A 217 4.54 7.43 -0.57
N GLY A 218 4.40 7.89 -1.81
CA GLY A 218 3.24 7.62 -2.65
C GLY A 218 3.28 6.26 -3.37
N ARG A 219 2.31 6.06 -4.27
CA ARG A 219 2.08 4.80 -4.99
C ARG A 219 3.28 4.27 -5.77
N ARG A 220 3.93 5.13 -6.57
CA ARG A 220 4.99 4.71 -7.50
C ARG A 220 6.16 4.07 -6.76
N PRO A 221 6.77 4.72 -5.74
CA PRO A 221 7.82 4.09 -4.95
C PRO A 221 7.40 2.76 -4.30
N TRP A 222 6.20 2.68 -3.72
CA TRP A 222 5.71 1.41 -3.12
C TRP A 222 5.53 0.30 -4.15
N ARG A 223 5.12 0.66 -5.38
CA ARG A 223 5.02 -0.31 -6.48
C ARG A 223 6.40 -0.80 -6.91
N ASP A 224 7.33 0.13 -7.13
CA ASP A 224 8.71 -0.22 -7.49
C ASP A 224 9.34 -1.11 -6.40
N PHE A 225 9.09 -0.79 -5.13
CA PHE A 225 9.52 -1.59 -3.99
C PHE A 225 8.95 -3.02 -4.02
N GLY A 226 7.64 -3.17 -4.24
CA GLY A 226 7.03 -4.49 -4.39
C GLY A 226 7.60 -5.29 -5.58
N ASP A 227 7.94 -4.63 -6.68
CA ASP A 227 8.55 -5.29 -7.84
C ASP A 227 9.96 -5.82 -7.53
N LEU A 228 10.73 -5.09 -6.72
CA LEU A 228 12.01 -5.56 -6.19
C LEU A 228 11.83 -6.77 -5.28
N VAL A 229 10.81 -6.77 -4.42
CA VAL A 229 10.50 -7.88 -3.51
C VAL A 229 10.13 -9.14 -4.28
N ILE A 230 9.23 -9.04 -5.26
CA ILE A 230 8.79 -10.18 -6.09
C ILE A 230 9.93 -10.77 -6.92
N SER A 231 10.99 -10.00 -7.21
CA SER A 231 12.11 -10.48 -8.02
C SER A 231 12.77 -11.74 -7.47
N GLY A 232 12.66 -12.00 -6.15
CA GLY A 232 13.13 -13.23 -5.50
C GLY A 232 14.65 -13.44 -5.56
N LYS A 233 15.41 -12.41 -5.93
CA LYS A 233 16.87 -12.49 -6.15
C LYS A 233 17.69 -12.42 -4.85
N VAL A 234 17.09 -11.89 -3.79
CA VAL A 234 17.74 -11.64 -2.51
C VAL A 234 16.77 -11.97 -1.37
N ASP A 235 17.32 -12.26 -0.20
CA ASP A 235 16.53 -12.30 1.03
C ASP A 235 16.19 -10.85 1.43
N VAL A 236 14.93 -10.47 1.22
CA VAL A 236 14.48 -9.09 1.40
C VAL A 236 14.43 -8.67 2.87
N ILE A 237 14.16 -9.62 3.78
CA ILE A 237 14.09 -9.36 5.22
C ILE A 237 15.51 -9.14 5.75
N ALA A 238 16.45 -10.04 5.44
CA ALA A 238 17.84 -9.90 5.88
C ALA A 238 18.48 -8.60 5.35
N VAL A 239 18.18 -8.19 4.11
CA VAL A 239 18.66 -6.91 3.56
C VAL A 239 18.04 -5.72 4.28
N ALA A 240 16.74 -5.78 4.61
CA ALA A 240 16.07 -4.71 5.34
C ALA A 240 16.60 -4.57 6.77
N GLU A 241 16.82 -5.68 7.48
CA GLU A 241 17.39 -5.69 8.83
C GLU A 241 18.80 -5.08 8.86
N ASP A 242 19.71 -5.50 7.97
CA ASP A 242 21.06 -4.92 7.88
C ASP A 242 21.01 -3.42 7.52
N ALA A 243 20.09 -3.02 6.65
CA ALA A 243 19.90 -1.62 6.30
C ALA A 243 19.41 -0.79 7.51
N LEU A 244 18.39 -1.28 8.21
CA LEU A 244 17.81 -0.57 9.35
C LEU A 244 18.74 -0.58 10.57
N ALA A 245 19.55 -1.61 10.78
CA ALA A 245 20.55 -1.64 11.85
C ALA A 245 21.63 -0.56 11.70
N ARG A 246 21.92 -0.13 10.46
CA ARG A 246 22.86 0.96 10.16
C ARG A 246 22.21 2.34 10.24
N LEU A 247 20.88 2.38 10.22
CA LEU A 247 20.09 3.59 10.31
C LEU A 247 19.78 3.85 11.78
N GLY A 248 20.06 5.07 12.27
CA GLY A 248 19.79 5.41 13.67
C GLY A 248 18.30 5.27 14.02
N HIS A 249 18.00 5.00 15.28
CA HIS A 249 16.62 4.78 15.78
C HIS A 249 15.70 6.00 15.65
N GLU A 250 16.25 7.20 15.43
CA GLU A 250 15.51 8.45 15.27
C GLU A 250 14.97 8.66 13.84
N ALA A 251 15.32 7.80 12.89
CA ALA A 251 14.88 7.95 11.50
C ALA A 251 13.37 7.78 11.36
N SER A 252 12.74 8.71 10.63
CA SER A 252 11.32 8.66 10.28
C SER A 252 10.98 7.44 9.41
N SER A 253 9.71 7.03 9.38
CA SER A 253 9.27 5.92 8.54
C SER A 253 9.53 6.15 7.04
N SER A 254 9.44 7.41 6.59
CA SER A 254 9.79 7.80 5.21
C SER A 254 11.29 7.64 4.92
N GLU A 255 12.16 7.95 5.88
CA GLU A 255 13.61 7.71 5.76
C GLU A 255 13.95 6.23 5.76
N ARG A 256 13.33 5.46 6.65
CA ARG A 256 13.44 3.99 6.68
C ARG A 256 13.07 3.39 5.32
N PHE A 257 11.94 3.81 4.74
CA PHE A 257 11.53 3.36 3.39
C PHE A 257 12.62 3.65 2.36
N ARG A 258 13.09 4.90 2.27
CA ARG A 258 14.09 5.31 1.28
C ARG A 258 15.38 4.52 1.42
N TYR A 259 15.84 4.28 2.65
CA TYR A 259 17.07 3.56 2.94
C TYR A 259 16.97 2.07 2.59
N VAL A 260 15.89 1.39 3.02
CA VAL A 260 15.64 -0.02 2.70
C VAL A 260 15.43 -0.21 1.19
N HIS A 261 14.68 0.68 0.55
CA HIS A 261 14.47 0.63 -0.90
C HIS A 261 15.78 0.72 -1.67
N GLU A 262 16.68 1.63 -1.29
CA GLU A 262 18.00 1.74 -1.91
C GLU A 262 18.87 0.52 -1.63
N ALA A 263 18.87 0.00 -0.41
CA ALA A 263 19.62 -1.19 -0.03
C ALA A 263 19.19 -2.41 -0.86
N LEU A 264 17.88 -2.64 -1.00
CA LEU A 264 17.33 -3.71 -1.84
C LEU A 264 17.74 -3.55 -3.31
N ARG A 265 17.61 -2.35 -3.87
CA ARG A 265 18.04 -2.08 -5.25
C ARG A 265 19.51 -2.43 -5.46
N ARG A 266 20.39 -1.97 -4.56
CA ARG A 266 21.83 -2.26 -4.62
C ARG A 266 22.13 -3.76 -4.48
N ALA A 267 21.45 -4.46 -3.58
CA ALA A 267 21.62 -5.89 -3.36
C ALA A 267 21.19 -6.71 -4.60
N ILE A 268 20.03 -6.37 -5.19
CA ILE A 268 19.51 -7.01 -6.40
C ILE A 268 20.42 -6.77 -7.61
N ASP A 269 20.94 -5.55 -7.76
CA ASP A 269 21.88 -5.22 -8.82
C ASP A 269 23.19 -6.00 -8.66
N ALA A 270 23.70 -6.12 -7.42
CA ALA A 270 24.89 -6.91 -7.12
C ALA A 270 24.69 -8.41 -7.39
N ALA A 271 23.54 -8.96 -7.00
CA ALA A 271 23.17 -10.35 -7.30
C ALA A 271 23.07 -10.59 -8.81
N SER A 272 22.45 -9.67 -9.55
CA SER A 272 22.32 -9.75 -11.00
C SER A 272 23.68 -9.72 -11.70
N ARG A 273 24.60 -8.84 -11.27
CA ARG A 273 25.99 -8.81 -11.78
C ARG A 273 26.75 -10.09 -11.45
N ARG A 274 26.60 -10.63 -10.24
CA ARG A 274 27.24 -11.88 -9.82
C ARG A 274 26.76 -13.06 -10.67
N ASN A 275 25.46 -13.14 -10.93
CA ASN A 275 24.88 -14.16 -11.80
C ASN A 275 25.38 -14.04 -13.25
N ALA A 276 25.48 -12.82 -13.80
CA ALA A 276 26.05 -12.61 -15.13
C ALA A 276 27.54 -13.01 -15.19
N ALA A 277 28.32 -12.69 -14.15
CA ALA A 277 29.72 -13.09 -14.05
C ALA A 277 29.86 -14.62 -13.93
N ALA A 278 29.05 -15.27 -13.08
CA ALA A 278 29.03 -16.72 -12.94
C ALA A 278 28.62 -17.42 -14.24
N GLN A 279 27.60 -16.92 -14.95
CA GLN A 279 27.22 -17.44 -16.26
C GLN A 279 28.34 -17.29 -17.29
N LYS A 280 29.09 -16.19 -17.26
CA LYS A 280 30.29 -15.97 -18.11
C LYS A 280 31.45 -16.90 -17.75
N LEU A 281 31.58 -17.32 -16.49
CA LEU A 281 32.59 -18.28 -16.05
C LEU A 281 32.22 -19.73 -16.45
N VAL A 282 30.93 -20.09 -16.36
CA VAL A 282 30.44 -21.42 -16.74
C VAL A 282 30.35 -21.61 -18.26
N HIS A 283 30.03 -20.55 -19.02
CA HIS A 283 29.91 -20.57 -20.49
C HIS A 283 30.99 -19.71 -21.16
N GLY A 284 32.14 -19.50 -20.50
CA GLY A 284 33.24 -18.77 -21.10
C GLY A 284 33.59 -19.42 -22.44
N PRO A 285 33.81 -18.64 -23.53
CA PRO A 285 34.17 -19.25 -24.79
C PRO A 285 35.45 -20.03 -24.56
N THR A 286 35.40 -21.36 -24.74
CA THR A 286 36.62 -22.16 -24.88
C THR A 286 37.25 -21.72 -26.20
N ARG A 287 37.99 -20.60 -26.15
CA ARG A 287 38.73 -20.08 -27.28
C ARG A 287 39.91 -21.01 -27.47
N ARG A 288 39.82 -21.86 -28.48
CA ARG A 288 40.94 -22.72 -28.90
C ARG A 288 41.28 -22.44 -30.35
N LEU A 289 42.56 -22.42 -30.65
CA LEU A 289 43.04 -22.49 -32.02
C LEU A 289 42.94 -23.94 -32.47
N VAL A 290 42.32 -24.17 -33.62
CA VAL A 290 42.16 -25.48 -34.24
C VAL A 290 42.91 -25.46 -35.57
N GLY A 291 43.74 -26.48 -35.83
CA GLY A 291 44.42 -26.63 -37.12
C GLY A 291 45.88 -26.17 -37.19
N GLU A 292 46.53 -25.81 -36.06
CA GLU A 292 47.93 -25.31 -36.02
C GLU A 292 49.02 -26.28 -36.52
N LYS A 293 48.72 -27.57 -36.75
CA LYS A 293 49.73 -28.60 -37.07
C LYS A 293 49.71 -29.10 -38.52
N GLY A 294 49.34 -28.25 -39.49
CA GLY A 294 49.30 -28.60 -40.92
C GLY A 294 49.39 -27.40 -41.86
N PRO A 295 49.42 -27.63 -43.20
CA PRO A 295 49.61 -26.57 -44.21
C PRO A 295 48.36 -25.67 -44.46
N GLY A 296 47.56 -25.39 -43.43
CA GLY A 296 46.32 -24.61 -43.53
C GLY A 296 46.17 -23.53 -42.45
N PRO A 297 45.16 -22.65 -42.55
CA PRO A 297 44.97 -21.57 -41.59
C PRO A 297 44.59 -22.08 -40.19
N ALA A 298 45.10 -21.43 -39.16
CA ALA A 298 44.60 -21.61 -37.81
C ALA A 298 43.19 -21.02 -37.70
N LEU A 299 42.23 -21.84 -37.27
CA LEU A 299 40.84 -21.43 -37.10
C LEU A 299 40.57 -21.18 -35.61
N GLU A 300 39.97 -20.03 -35.30
CA GLU A 300 39.50 -19.72 -33.96
C GLU A 300 38.14 -20.38 -33.73
N PHE A 301 38.10 -21.36 -32.82
CA PHE A 301 36.87 -21.98 -32.35
C PHE A 301 36.38 -21.28 -31.09
N ARG A 302 35.08 -20.96 -31.05
CA ARG A 302 34.37 -20.53 -29.85
C ARG A 302 33.09 -21.36 -29.67
N ALA A 303 32.94 -21.95 -28.49
CA ALA A 303 31.69 -22.57 -28.07
C ALA A 303 30.86 -21.58 -27.24
N GLY A 304 29.61 -21.35 -27.63
CA GLY A 304 28.63 -20.56 -26.89
C GLY A 304 27.36 -21.36 -26.61
N ARG A 305 26.49 -20.85 -25.71
CA ARG A 305 25.27 -21.56 -25.26
C ARG A 305 24.27 -21.90 -26.38
N LYS A 306 24.24 -21.11 -27.46
CA LYS A 306 23.27 -21.25 -28.56
C LYS A 306 23.92 -21.60 -29.91
N ALA A 307 25.24 -21.51 -30.00
CA ALA A 307 25.95 -21.68 -31.26
C ALA A 307 27.42 -22.07 -31.02
N LEU A 308 27.94 -22.88 -31.94
CA LEU A 308 29.38 -23.09 -32.11
C LEU A 308 29.82 -22.24 -33.30
N SER A 309 30.90 -21.47 -33.13
CA SER A 309 31.44 -20.63 -34.21
C SER A 309 32.90 -20.99 -34.48
N LEU A 310 33.22 -21.16 -35.76
CA LEU A 310 34.58 -21.30 -36.26
C LEU A 310 34.89 -20.10 -37.15
N SER A 311 35.96 -19.37 -36.87
CA SER A 311 36.28 -18.12 -37.57
C SER A 311 37.76 -17.99 -37.88
N PHE A 312 38.08 -17.39 -39.03
CA PHE A 312 39.43 -16.99 -39.42
C PHE A 312 39.36 -15.67 -40.19
N ARG A 313 40.49 -14.98 -40.33
CA ARG A 313 40.55 -13.78 -41.16
C ARG A 313 40.83 -14.17 -42.59
N THR A 314 39.94 -13.79 -43.50
CA THR A 314 40.12 -13.99 -44.95
C THR A 314 41.31 -13.22 -45.50
N SER A 315 41.74 -12.14 -44.85
CA SER A 315 42.98 -11.41 -45.17
C SER A 315 44.23 -12.27 -45.02
N ASP A 316 44.23 -13.21 -44.07
CA ASP A 316 45.42 -13.96 -43.71
C ASP A 316 45.59 -15.16 -44.65
N ASN A 317 44.47 -15.69 -45.19
CA ASN A 317 44.45 -16.83 -46.12
C ASN A 317 43.28 -16.71 -47.12
N PRO A 318 43.40 -15.86 -48.16
CA PRO A 318 42.33 -15.61 -49.11
C PRO A 318 41.98 -16.83 -49.98
N GLU A 319 42.98 -17.62 -50.38
CA GLU A 319 42.78 -18.85 -51.17
C GLU A 319 41.92 -19.88 -50.44
N PHE A 320 42.16 -20.06 -49.14
CA PHE A 320 41.35 -20.95 -48.30
C PHE A 320 39.92 -20.44 -48.14
N GLY A 321 39.72 -19.12 -48.03
CA GLY A 321 38.39 -18.51 -47.99
C GLY A 321 37.58 -18.80 -49.24
N SER A 322 38.13 -18.50 -50.42
CA SER A 322 37.44 -18.77 -51.69
C SER A 322 37.26 -20.26 -51.98
N TRP A 323 38.13 -21.13 -51.45
CA TRP A 323 37.92 -22.56 -51.52
C TRP A 323 36.78 -23.00 -50.60
N LEU A 324 36.75 -22.53 -49.34
CA LEU A 324 35.73 -22.91 -48.37
C LEU A 324 34.33 -22.46 -48.82
N GLU A 325 34.18 -21.24 -49.34
CA GLU A 325 32.90 -20.75 -49.88
C GLU A 325 32.34 -21.66 -50.99
N ARG A 326 33.19 -22.19 -51.86
CA ARG A 326 32.78 -23.08 -52.96
C ARG A 326 32.50 -24.52 -52.51
N ASN A 327 33.02 -24.93 -51.36
CA ASN A 327 32.98 -26.31 -50.91
C ASN A 327 32.24 -26.49 -49.57
N ILE A 328 31.61 -25.44 -49.04
CA ILE A 328 31.01 -25.45 -47.69
C ILE A 328 29.95 -26.53 -47.54
N ASP A 329 29.12 -26.74 -48.56
CA ASP A 329 28.06 -27.76 -48.54
C ASP A 329 28.66 -29.18 -48.44
N THR A 330 29.71 -29.45 -49.21
CA THR A 330 30.44 -30.73 -49.17
C THR A 330 31.15 -30.93 -47.83
N VAL A 331 31.78 -29.88 -47.30
CA VAL A 331 32.45 -29.94 -45.98
C VAL A 331 31.47 -30.25 -44.86
N VAL A 332 30.28 -29.62 -44.89
CA VAL A 332 29.22 -29.89 -43.90
C VAL A 332 28.68 -31.30 -44.05
N ALA A 333 28.47 -31.79 -45.28
CA ALA A 333 28.02 -33.15 -45.53
C ALA A 333 29.02 -34.21 -45.01
N ASP A 334 30.31 -34.02 -45.28
CA ASP A 334 31.37 -34.90 -44.79
C ASP A 334 31.42 -34.96 -43.25
N LEU A 335 31.26 -33.81 -42.60
CA LEU A 335 31.21 -33.73 -41.13
C LEU A 335 30.01 -34.50 -40.56
N GLN A 336 28.83 -34.34 -41.17
CA GLN A 336 27.61 -35.06 -40.77
C GLN A 336 27.76 -36.57 -40.95
N GLU A 337 28.34 -37.02 -42.07
CA GLU A 337 28.55 -38.45 -42.34
C GLU A 337 29.55 -39.08 -41.36
N ARG A 338 30.63 -38.38 -41.01
CA ARG A 338 31.59 -38.82 -39.98
C ARG A 338 30.92 -38.95 -38.62
N TRP A 339 30.19 -37.92 -38.20
CA TRP A 339 29.45 -37.94 -36.93
C TRP A 339 28.46 -39.11 -36.86
N MET A 340 27.66 -39.32 -37.91
CA MET A 340 26.69 -40.43 -37.96
C MET A 340 27.35 -41.82 -37.89
N ARG A 341 28.56 -41.98 -38.42
CA ARG A 341 29.32 -43.24 -38.32
C ARG A 341 29.88 -43.47 -36.92
N GLU A 342 30.35 -42.41 -36.26
CA GLU A 342 30.88 -42.49 -34.90
C GLU A 342 29.78 -42.74 -33.88
N SER A 343 28.64 -42.05 -33.99
CA SER A 343 27.50 -42.23 -33.08
C SER A 343 26.84 -43.61 -33.20
N ARG A 344 26.90 -44.28 -34.36
CA ARG A 344 26.41 -45.66 -34.53
C ARG A 344 27.35 -46.75 -34.01
N ARG A 345 28.57 -46.40 -33.60
CA ARG A 345 29.55 -47.33 -33.02
C ARG A 345 29.51 -47.36 -31.50
N GLU A 346 28.83 -46.41 -30.87
CA GLU A 346 28.71 -46.28 -29.41
C GLU A 346 27.39 -46.85 -28.85
N ASP A 347 26.43 -47.18 -29.72
CA ASP A 347 25.25 -48.02 -29.45
C ASP A 347 25.52 -49.49 -29.83
#